data_AF-A0A1Y6CJP0-F1
#
_entry.id   AF-A0A1Y6CJP0-F1
#
_cell.length_a   1.000
_cell.length_b   1.000
_cell.length_c   1.000
_cell.angle_alpha   90.00
_cell.angle_beta   90.00
_cell.angle_gamma   90.00
#
_symmetry.space_group_name_H-M   'P 1'
#
loop_
_entity.id
_entity.type
_entity.pdbx_description
1 polymer ?
#
loop_
_entity_poly.entity_id
_entity_poly.type
_entity_poly.pdbx_seq_one_letter_code
_entity_poly.pdbx_strand_id
1 'polypeptide(L)'
;MQRDQALPEEAVAASGGAAGGGAAGATVRSRRRTGLRRLALGLTLLLLAAGWWLNVPQAPTPADREAIAEMLRRAGHGDLADFPRPRGFEAQVATVLAVQDAVLAAAPIDRGIAEGRRREPPELLSRGYGLCYDRSRAIEKALALFGLETRHVSLYGTAGLGALEALMTPGSDSHAVSEVRTERGWMTVDSNARWIGLTADGRPLSVPQIDADSAAEVGPEAAREPPTLLLVEPHVTLYGLYSRHGEFYPPFVPFPDVDFRQFLAYTIF
;
A
#
# COMPACT_ATOMS: atom_id res chain seq x y z
N MET A 1 -52.30 32.77 3.31
CA MET A 1 -52.58 32.47 4.73
C MET A 1 -51.37 32.95 5.52
N GLN A 2 -51.44 34.22 5.94
CA GLN A 2 -50.42 34.97 6.67
C GLN A 2 -50.52 34.70 8.18
N ARG A 3 -49.35 34.64 8.86
CA ARG A 3 -49.06 35.00 10.26
C ARG A 3 -47.56 35.31 10.25
N ASP A 4 -47.03 36.53 10.32
CA ASP A 4 -47.29 37.69 11.18
C ASP A 4 -47.27 37.36 12.68
N GLN A 5 -46.06 37.40 13.25
CA GLN A 5 -45.80 37.80 14.62
C GLN A 5 -44.55 38.70 14.66
N ALA A 6 -44.80 40.00 14.77
CA ALA A 6 -43.88 41.00 15.30
C ALA A 6 -44.06 41.10 16.81
N LEU A 7 -43.01 41.51 17.54
CA LEU A 7 -42.96 42.30 18.79
C LEU A 7 -41.49 42.32 19.29
N PRO A 8 -41.03 43.28 20.12
CA PRO A 8 -40.99 44.73 19.92
C PRO A 8 -39.59 45.33 20.14
N GLU A 9 -39.48 46.62 19.82
CA GLU A 9 -38.37 47.52 20.19
C GLU A 9 -38.24 47.68 21.71
N GLU A 10 -37.01 47.62 22.23
CA GLU A 10 -36.61 48.40 23.40
C GLU A 10 -35.28 49.10 23.10
N ALA A 11 -35.37 50.43 23.01
CA ALA A 11 -34.24 51.33 23.06
C ALA A 11 -33.91 51.66 24.52
N VAL A 12 -32.66 51.44 24.93
CA VAL A 12 -32.08 52.14 26.07
C VAL A 12 -30.72 52.70 25.65
N ALA A 13 -30.68 54.02 25.54
CA ALA A 13 -29.47 54.79 25.42
C ALA A 13 -28.69 54.75 26.75
N ALA A 14 -27.40 54.45 26.68
CA ALA A 14 -26.44 54.81 27.71
C ALA A 14 -25.18 55.35 27.05
N SER A 15 -25.13 56.68 27.00
CA SER A 15 -23.94 57.48 26.78
C SER A 15 -22.95 57.30 27.94
N GLY A 16 -21.66 57.24 27.61
CA GLY A 16 -20.62 57.70 28.51
C GLY A 16 -19.46 56.73 28.72
N GLY A 17 -18.27 57.19 28.32
CA GLY A 17 -17.09 56.94 29.15
C GLY A 17 -15.93 56.19 28.50
N ALA A 18 -14.77 56.85 28.56
CA ALA A 18 -13.43 56.28 28.59
C ALA A 18 -12.83 55.77 27.27
N ALA A 19 -12.41 56.75 26.46
CA ALA A 19 -11.14 56.64 25.75
C ALA A 19 -9.99 56.46 26.77
N GLY A 20 -9.22 55.38 26.65
CA GLY A 20 -7.97 55.22 27.42
C GLY A 20 -7.68 53.78 27.85
N GLY A 21 -7.21 52.93 26.94
CA GLY A 21 -6.75 51.57 27.31
C GLY A 21 -6.40 50.60 26.18
N GLY A 22 -6.37 51.04 24.91
CA GLY A 22 -6.30 50.13 23.76
C GLY A 22 -4.93 49.53 23.42
N ALA A 23 -3.82 50.11 23.90
CA ALA A 23 -2.49 49.73 23.40
C ALA A 23 -1.88 48.50 24.08
N ALA A 24 -2.18 48.24 25.36
CA ALA A 24 -1.56 47.16 26.13
C ALA A 24 -2.24 45.79 25.93
N GLY A 25 -3.54 45.75 25.61
CA GLY A 25 -4.28 44.50 25.38
C GLY A 25 -4.03 43.87 24.00
N ALA A 26 -3.73 44.70 22.99
CA ALA A 26 -3.47 44.24 21.63
C ALA A 26 -2.13 43.47 21.52
N THR A 27 -1.11 43.90 22.25
CA THR A 27 0.23 43.28 22.24
C THR A 27 0.23 41.89 22.90
N VAL A 28 -0.52 41.70 23.99
CA VAL A 28 -0.62 40.38 24.67
C VAL A 28 -1.39 39.36 23.81
N ARG A 29 -2.48 39.77 23.15
CA ARG A 29 -3.22 38.88 22.22
C ARG A 29 -2.40 38.50 20.99
N SER A 30 -1.57 39.41 20.47
CA SER A 30 -0.71 39.12 19.33
C SER A 30 0.39 38.08 19.66
N ARG A 31 1.03 38.18 20.84
CA ARG A 31 2.07 37.24 21.26
C ARG A 31 1.56 35.81 21.44
N ARG A 32 0.35 35.64 22.01
CA ARG A 32 -0.27 34.31 22.17
C ARG A 32 -0.57 33.64 20.83
N ARG A 33 -1.06 34.39 19.84
CA ARG A 33 -1.35 33.86 18.49
C ARG A 33 -0.07 33.41 17.76
N THR A 34 1.03 34.13 17.91
CA THR A 34 2.32 33.76 17.30
C THR A 34 2.90 32.48 17.93
N GLY A 35 2.76 32.31 19.26
CA GLY A 35 3.19 31.08 19.95
C GLY A 35 2.45 29.83 19.47
N LEU A 36 1.12 29.90 19.38
CA LEU A 36 0.30 28.76 18.93
C LEU A 36 0.60 28.36 17.48
N ARG A 37 0.81 29.34 16.58
CA ARG A 37 1.19 29.07 15.18
C ARG A 37 2.54 28.36 15.06
N ARG A 38 3.53 28.75 15.87
CA ARG A 38 4.85 28.09 15.90
C ARG A 38 4.74 26.66 16.43
N LEU A 39 3.95 26.43 17.47
CA LEU A 39 3.71 25.09 18.01
C LEU A 39 3.02 24.19 16.97
N ALA A 40 1.96 24.68 16.33
CA ALA A 40 1.25 23.93 15.28
C ALA A 40 2.16 23.60 14.10
N LEU A 41 2.99 24.56 13.66
CA LEU A 41 3.97 24.33 12.61
C LEU A 41 5.02 23.29 13.02
N GLY A 42 5.57 23.40 14.24
CA GLY A 42 6.56 22.45 14.77
C GLY A 42 6.01 21.03 14.85
N LEU A 43 4.77 20.87 15.34
CA LEU A 43 4.09 19.58 15.37
C LEU A 43 3.86 19.02 13.95
N THR A 44 3.44 19.86 13.01
CA THR A 44 3.22 19.46 11.61
C THR A 44 4.52 18.94 10.99
N LEU A 45 5.63 19.67 11.16
CA LEU A 45 6.93 19.25 10.64
C LEU A 45 7.41 17.94 11.28
N LEU A 46 7.18 17.76 12.58
CA LEU A 46 7.53 16.51 13.28
C LEU A 46 6.73 15.32 12.72
N LEU A 47 5.44 15.49 12.47
CA LEU A 47 4.60 14.44 11.89
C LEU A 47 5.01 14.10 10.46
N LEU A 48 5.35 15.10 9.64
CA LEU A 48 5.87 14.87 8.29
C LEU A 48 7.22 14.14 8.31
N ALA A 49 8.13 14.52 9.21
CA ALA A 49 9.41 13.84 9.38
C ALA A 49 9.23 12.39 9.85
N ALA A 50 8.33 12.15 10.80
CA ALA A 50 7.98 10.80 11.25
C ALA A 50 7.36 9.98 10.12
N GLY A 51 6.42 10.53 9.36
CA GLY A 51 5.81 9.86 8.22
C GLY A 51 6.84 9.51 7.13
N TRP A 52 7.76 10.43 6.82
CA TRP A 52 8.85 10.15 5.88
C TRP A 52 9.79 9.05 6.40
N TRP A 53 10.10 9.04 7.69
CA TRP A 53 10.98 8.05 8.31
C TRP A 53 10.36 6.65 8.39
N LEU A 54 9.04 6.56 8.55
CA LEU A 54 8.28 5.31 8.58
C LEU A 54 7.85 4.83 7.18
N ASN A 55 8.12 5.59 6.12
CA ASN A 55 7.68 5.25 4.78
C ASN A 55 8.47 4.06 4.20
N VAL A 56 7.77 2.99 3.83
CA VAL A 56 8.39 1.83 3.18
C VAL A 56 8.95 2.24 1.81
N PRO A 57 10.27 2.08 1.55
CA PRO A 57 10.88 2.51 0.29
C PRO A 57 10.41 1.64 -0.87
N GLN A 58 10.14 2.19 -2.05
CA GLN A 58 9.73 1.39 -3.23
C GLN A 58 10.87 1.12 -4.20
N ALA A 59 11.82 2.05 -4.29
CA ALA A 59 12.88 1.99 -5.28
C ALA A 59 13.77 0.76 -5.04
N PRO A 60 14.01 -0.08 -6.08
CA PRO A 60 14.98 -1.14 -6.00
C PRO A 60 16.40 -0.58 -5.74
N THR A 61 17.12 -1.24 -4.84
CA THR A 61 18.53 -0.96 -4.55
C THR A 61 19.46 -1.78 -5.45
N PRO A 62 20.77 -1.48 -5.49
CA PRO A 62 21.74 -2.33 -6.19
C PRO A 62 21.74 -3.79 -5.69
N ALA A 63 21.59 -4.00 -4.38
CA ALA A 63 21.51 -5.34 -3.81
C ALA A 63 20.25 -6.08 -4.28
N ASP A 64 19.11 -5.38 -4.38
CA ASP A 64 17.88 -5.96 -4.93
C ASP A 64 18.09 -6.41 -6.38
N ARG A 65 18.74 -5.57 -7.21
CA ARG A 65 19.08 -5.90 -8.60
C ARG A 65 19.91 -7.17 -8.70
N GLU A 66 20.96 -7.30 -7.91
CA GLU A 66 21.83 -8.48 -7.91
C GLU A 66 21.06 -9.74 -7.50
N ALA A 67 20.28 -9.66 -6.42
CA ALA A 67 19.48 -10.78 -5.94
C ALA A 67 18.42 -11.22 -6.95
N ILE A 68 17.69 -10.29 -7.55
CA ILE A 68 16.63 -10.61 -8.52
C ILE A 68 17.23 -11.18 -9.82
N ALA A 69 18.36 -10.64 -10.28
CA ALA A 69 19.07 -11.21 -11.43
C ALA A 69 19.49 -12.66 -11.18
N GLU A 70 19.94 -12.97 -9.96
CA GLU A 70 20.27 -14.32 -9.55
C GLU A 70 19.04 -15.24 -9.47
N MET A 71 17.92 -14.77 -8.91
CA MET A 71 16.65 -15.50 -8.90
C MET A 71 16.22 -15.88 -10.34
N LEU A 72 16.25 -14.91 -11.26
CA LEU A 72 15.89 -15.11 -12.67
C LEU A 72 16.79 -16.16 -13.34
N ARG A 73 18.12 -16.07 -13.14
CA ARG A 73 19.06 -17.07 -13.69
C ARG A 73 18.78 -18.47 -13.17
N ARG A 74 18.56 -18.63 -11.85
CA ARG A 74 18.27 -19.93 -11.22
C ARG A 74 16.97 -20.56 -11.74
N ALA A 75 15.99 -19.74 -12.08
CA ALA A 75 14.72 -20.18 -12.66
C ALA A 75 14.76 -20.41 -14.18
N GLY A 76 15.92 -20.23 -14.83
CA GLY A 76 16.06 -20.42 -16.28
C GLY A 76 15.66 -19.21 -17.13
N HIS A 77 15.47 -18.04 -16.53
CA HIS A 77 15.15 -16.77 -17.18
C HIS A 77 16.36 -15.83 -17.23
N GLY A 78 17.56 -16.39 -17.47
CA GLY A 78 18.81 -15.64 -17.46
C GLY A 78 18.91 -14.54 -18.52
N ASP A 79 18.14 -14.65 -19.61
CA ASP A 79 17.98 -13.64 -20.64
C ASP A 79 17.31 -12.35 -20.15
N LEU A 80 16.58 -12.42 -19.02
CA LEU A 80 15.93 -11.28 -18.39
C LEU A 80 16.76 -10.64 -17.27
N ALA A 81 17.96 -11.16 -16.96
CA ALA A 81 18.77 -10.72 -15.83
C ALA A 81 19.33 -9.29 -15.96
N ASP A 82 19.28 -8.70 -17.16
CA ASP A 82 19.63 -7.30 -17.41
C ASP A 82 18.41 -6.36 -17.39
N PHE A 83 17.23 -6.88 -17.05
CA PHE A 83 15.99 -6.14 -16.87
C PHE A 83 15.53 -5.32 -18.09
N PRO A 84 15.50 -5.89 -19.32
CA PRO A 84 15.04 -5.17 -20.49
C PRO A 84 13.57 -4.77 -20.34
N ARG A 85 13.24 -3.48 -20.53
CA ARG A 85 11.85 -3.03 -20.43
C ARG A 85 10.95 -3.77 -21.45
N PRO A 86 9.93 -4.52 -21.01
CA PRO A 86 9.06 -5.25 -21.93
C PRO A 86 8.22 -4.30 -22.76
N ARG A 87 8.07 -4.62 -24.05
CA ARG A 87 7.31 -3.83 -25.03
C ARG A 87 6.08 -4.62 -25.48
N GLY A 88 4.89 -4.02 -25.35
CA GLY A 88 3.64 -4.70 -25.63
C GLY A 88 3.13 -5.49 -24.42
N PHE A 89 1.82 -5.70 -24.39
CA PHE A 89 1.12 -6.40 -23.32
C PHE A 89 1.62 -7.84 -23.14
N GLU A 90 1.80 -8.57 -24.23
CA GLU A 90 2.19 -9.98 -24.20
C GLU A 90 3.60 -10.16 -23.60
N ALA A 91 4.54 -9.26 -23.91
CA ALA A 91 5.86 -9.24 -23.31
C ALA A 91 5.80 -8.86 -21.81
N GLN A 92 4.88 -7.98 -21.41
CA GLN A 92 4.66 -7.63 -20.01
C GLN A 92 4.13 -8.84 -19.23
N VAL A 93 3.15 -9.56 -19.76
CA VAL A 93 2.62 -10.79 -19.15
C VAL A 93 3.73 -11.85 -19.02
N ALA A 94 4.49 -12.09 -20.08
CA ALA A 94 5.61 -13.05 -20.05
C ALA A 94 6.66 -12.66 -18.99
N THR A 95 6.99 -11.37 -18.88
CA THR A 95 7.92 -10.85 -17.86
C THR A 95 7.38 -11.08 -16.45
N VAL A 96 6.09 -10.82 -16.23
CA VAL A 96 5.44 -11.03 -14.92
C VAL A 96 5.48 -12.48 -14.51
N LEU A 97 5.13 -13.40 -15.42
CA LEU A 97 5.17 -14.83 -15.16
C LEU A 97 6.60 -15.31 -14.85
N ALA A 98 7.61 -14.83 -15.59
CA ALA A 98 9.01 -15.18 -15.33
C ALA A 98 9.50 -14.69 -13.96
N VAL A 99 9.09 -13.47 -13.56
CA VAL A 99 9.38 -12.93 -12.22
C VAL A 99 8.71 -13.76 -11.13
N GLN A 100 7.44 -14.10 -11.30
CA GLN A 100 6.70 -14.94 -10.35
C GLN A 100 7.36 -16.31 -10.20
N ASP A 101 7.69 -16.96 -11.32
CA ASP A 101 8.40 -18.25 -11.36
C ASP A 101 9.74 -18.15 -10.61
N ALA A 102 10.51 -17.08 -10.83
CA ALA A 102 11.79 -16.86 -10.16
C ALA A 102 11.66 -16.65 -8.64
N VAL A 103 10.67 -15.89 -8.19
CA VAL A 103 10.46 -15.61 -6.76
C VAL A 103 9.95 -16.86 -6.03
N LEU A 104 8.97 -17.58 -6.61
CA LEU A 104 8.45 -18.81 -6.03
C LEU A 104 9.53 -19.90 -5.94
N ALA A 105 10.37 -20.02 -6.97
CA ALA A 105 11.51 -20.95 -6.96
C ALA A 105 12.60 -20.56 -5.96
N ALA A 106 12.81 -19.26 -5.72
CA ALA A 106 13.81 -18.78 -4.77
C ALA A 106 13.39 -18.98 -3.31
N ALA A 107 12.09 -18.98 -3.01
CA ALA A 107 11.56 -19.14 -1.66
C ALA A 107 10.36 -20.10 -1.59
N PRO A 108 10.54 -21.39 -1.91
CA PRO A 108 9.44 -22.35 -2.01
C PRO A 108 8.87 -22.78 -0.65
N ILE A 109 9.60 -22.56 0.44
CA ILE A 109 9.19 -22.97 1.78
C ILE A 109 8.33 -21.86 2.39
N ASP A 110 7.11 -22.20 2.80
CA ASP A 110 6.18 -21.28 3.47
C ASP A 110 6.56 -21.11 4.95
N ARG A 111 7.43 -20.13 5.20
CA ARG A 111 7.94 -19.80 6.53
C ARG A 111 8.23 -18.32 6.61
N GLY A 112 7.74 -17.67 7.66
CA GLY A 112 8.01 -16.24 7.89
C GLY A 112 9.47 -15.94 8.22
N ILE A 113 9.96 -14.84 7.66
CA ILE A 113 11.16 -14.17 8.16
C ILE A 113 10.82 -13.60 9.56
N ALA A 114 11.71 -13.74 10.54
CA ALA A 114 11.46 -13.20 11.88
C ALA A 114 11.23 -11.67 11.87
N GLU A 115 10.42 -11.16 12.79
CA GLU A 115 10.22 -9.73 13.03
C GLU A 115 11.54 -9.02 13.37
N GLY A 116 11.61 -7.70 13.10
CA GLY A 116 12.83 -6.91 13.32
C GLY A 116 13.96 -7.25 12.35
N ARG A 117 13.65 -7.93 11.24
CA ARG A 117 14.60 -8.28 10.19
C ARG A 117 14.14 -7.72 8.86
N ARG A 118 15.10 -7.37 8.02
CA ARG A 118 14.84 -7.00 6.62
C ARG A 118 14.29 -8.20 5.83
N ARG A 119 13.48 -7.86 4.84
CA ARG A 119 12.65 -8.77 4.04
C ARG A 119 12.70 -8.41 2.55
N GLU A 120 13.84 -7.88 2.11
CA GLU A 120 14.04 -7.45 0.74
C GLU A 120 14.53 -8.64 -0.12
N PRO A 121 14.54 -8.53 -1.46
CA PRO A 121 14.97 -9.62 -2.35
C PRO A 121 16.27 -10.35 -1.93
N PRO A 122 17.35 -9.67 -1.46
CA PRO A 122 18.55 -10.37 -0.99
C PRO A 122 18.28 -11.29 0.19
N GLU A 123 17.45 -10.85 1.13
CA GLU A 123 17.08 -11.64 2.29
C GLU A 123 16.21 -12.84 1.91
N LEU A 124 15.23 -12.65 1.02
CA LEU A 124 14.38 -13.73 0.52
C LEU A 124 15.23 -14.81 -0.18
N LEU A 125 16.12 -14.39 -1.10
CA LEU A 125 17.03 -15.29 -1.82
C LEU A 125 17.96 -16.07 -0.88
N SER A 126 18.58 -15.37 0.09
CA SER A 126 19.55 -16.00 0.99
C SER A 126 18.93 -17.02 1.95
N ARG A 127 17.66 -16.82 2.32
CA ARG A 127 16.94 -17.68 3.27
C ARG A 127 16.31 -18.90 2.61
N GLY A 128 15.87 -18.78 1.36
CA GLY A 128 15.18 -19.87 0.68
C GLY A 128 13.74 -20.09 1.17
N TYR A 129 13.18 -19.14 1.93
CA TYR A 129 11.83 -19.19 2.48
C TYR A 129 11.27 -17.78 2.68
N GLY A 130 9.95 -17.67 2.68
CA GLY A 130 9.20 -16.44 2.95
C GLY A 130 7.70 -16.74 3.07
N LEU A 131 6.90 -15.76 3.45
CA LEU A 131 5.44 -15.78 3.31
C LEU A 131 5.00 -14.87 2.15
N CYS A 132 3.68 -14.77 1.93
CA CYS A 132 3.06 -13.96 0.89
C CYS A 132 3.60 -12.51 0.83
N TYR A 133 3.76 -11.84 1.97
CA TYR A 133 4.26 -10.46 2.02
C TYR A 133 5.74 -10.35 1.62
N ASP A 134 6.57 -11.36 1.90
CA ASP A 134 7.99 -11.35 1.53
C ASP A 134 8.14 -11.57 0.01
N ARG A 135 7.36 -12.53 -0.52
CA ARG A 135 7.34 -12.85 -1.95
C ARG A 135 6.73 -11.72 -2.77
N SER A 136 5.60 -11.16 -2.34
CA SER A 136 4.96 -9.99 -2.99
C SER A 136 5.95 -8.83 -3.08
N ARG A 137 6.66 -8.54 -1.98
CA ARG A 137 7.69 -7.50 -1.98
C ARG A 137 8.79 -7.73 -3.01
N ALA A 138 9.26 -8.96 -3.15
CA ALA A 138 10.27 -9.29 -4.15
C ALA A 138 9.75 -9.16 -5.59
N ILE A 139 8.50 -9.58 -5.83
CA ILE A 139 7.82 -9.42 -7.12
C ILE A 139 7.71 -7.94 -7.50
N GLU A 140 7.26 -7.07 -6.59
CA GLU A 140 7.16 -5.63 -6.82
C GLU A 140 8.49 -5.01 -7.26
N LYS A 141 9.55 -5.29 -6.50
CA LYS A 141 10.88 -4.75 -6.81
C LYS A 141 11.45 -5.30 -8.12
N ALA A 142 11.21 -6.57 -8.41
CA ALA A 142 11.61 -7.17 -9.67
C ALA A 142 10.93 -6.47 -10.85
N LEU A 143 9.61 -6.32 -10.82
CA LEU A 143 8.87 -5.64 -11.89
C LEU A 143 9.24 -4.16 -12.02
N ALA A 144 9.53 -3.48 -10.90
CA ALA A 144 10.05 -2.11 -10.91
C ALA A 144 11.42 -2.00 -11.63
N LEU A 145 12.29 -3.01 -11.55
CA LEU A 145 13.56 -3.04 -12.29
C LEU A 145 13.34 -3.12 -13.80
N PHE A 146 12.27 -3.77 -14.27
CA PHE A 146 11.84 -3.77 -15.67
C PHE A 146 11.16 -2.46 -16.10
N GLY A 147 11.04 -1.48 -15.20
CA GLY A 147 10.40 -0.19 -15.47
C GLY A 147 8.88 -0.25 -15.51
N LEU A 148 8.28 -1.27 -14.89
CA LEU A 148 6.84 -1.36 -14.70
C LEU A 148 6.45 -0.68 -13.38
N GLU A 149 5.29 -0.02 -13.37
CA GLU A 149 4.74 0.55 -12.14
C GLU A 149 4.06 -0.56 -11.34
N THR A 150 4.32 -0.61 -10.03
CA THR A 150 3.76 -1.62 -9.13
C THR A 150 3.07 -0.97 -7.94
N ARG A 151 2.13 -1.69 -7.34
CA ARG A 151 1.56 -1.36 -6.02
C ARG A 151 1.39 -2.61 -5.17
N HIS A 152 1.61 -2.45 -3.87
CA HIS A 152 1.41 -3.49 -2.88
C HIS A 152 -0.05 -3.55 -2.48
N VAL A 153 -0.60 -4.76 -2.35
CA VAL A 153 -1.98 -4.97 -1.94
C VAL A 153 -2.02 -5.97 -0.80
N SER A 154 -2.55 -5.55 0.34
CA SER A 154 -2.84 -6.41 1.49
C SER A 154 -4.33 -6.68 1.56
N LEU A 155 -4.68 -7.96 1.66
CA LEU A 155 -6.04 -8.46 1.76
C LEU A 155 -6.25 -9.00 3.18
N TYR A 156 -7.37 -8.65 3.79
CA TYR A 156 -7.75 -9.14 5.12
C TYR A 156 -9.13 -9.77 5.09
N GLY A 157 -9.21 -11.04 5.43
CA GLY A 157 -10.47 -11.78 5.44
C GLY A 157 -11.45 -11.15 6.40
N THR A 158 -12.68 -10.95 5.93
CA THR A 158 -13.72 -10.39 6.79
C THR A 158 -14.42 -11.47 7.59
N ALA A 159 -14.58 -12.70 7.09
CA ALA A 159 -15.27 -13.80 7.79
C ALA A 159 -16.60 -13.39 8.48
N GLY A 160 -17.33 -12.42 7.90
CA GLY A 160 -18.56 -11.85 8.47
C GLY A 160 -18.39 -10.65 9.42
N LEU A 161 -17.15 -10.23 9.70
CA LEU A 161 -16.79 -9.03 10.46
C LEU A 161 -16.92 -7.76 9.60
N GLY A 162 -17.06 -6.62 10.26
CA GLY A 162 -16.91 -5.33 9.59
C GLY A 162 -15.46 -5.08 9.16
N ALA A 163 -15.25 -4.20 8.17
CA ALA A 163 -13.92 -3.93 7.62
C ALA A 163 -12.90 -3.48 8.68
N LEU A 164 -13.29 -2.56 9.57
CA LEU A 164 -12.43 -2.09 10.66
C LEU A 164 -12.13 -3.19 11.68
N GLU A 165 -13.11 -4.04 11.96
CA GLU A 165 -12.97 -5.14 12.91
C GLU A 165 -12.02 -6.21 12.38
N ALA A 166 -12.12 -6.56 11.09
CA ALA A 166 -11.19 -7.48 10.42
C ALA A 166 -9.72 -7.03 10.50
N LEU A 167 -9.48 -5.71 10.39
CA LEU A 167 -8.14 -5.11 10.49
C LEU A 167 -7.58 -5.10 11.91
N MET A 168 -8.46 -4.94 12.91
CA MET A 168 -8.07 -4.85 14.32
C MET A 168 -8.02 -6.22 15.02
N THR A 169 -8.56 -7.27 14.42
CA THR A 169 -8.61 -8.62 14.98
C THR A 169 -7.27 -9.33 14.79
N PRO A 170 -6.54 -9.67 15.86
CA PRO A 170 -5.29 -10.42 15.75
C PRO A 170 -5.55 -11.82 15.20
N GLY A 171 -4.68 -12.28 14.31
CA GLY A 171 -4.79 -13.60 13.71
C GLY A 171 -5.86 -13.72 12.62
N SER A 172 -6.48 -12.60 12.19
CA SER A 172 -7.32 -12.61 10.99
C SER A 172 -6.50 -13.05 9.78
N ASP A 173 -7.12 -13.90 8.96
CA ASP A 173 -6.55 -14.37 7.70
C ASP A 173 -6.17 -13.17 6.84
N SER A 174 -4.96 -13.22 6.30
CA SER A 174 -4.43 -12.14 5.47
C SER A 174 -3.59 -12.70 4.34
N HIS A 175 -3.58 -11.99 3.23
CA HIS A 175 -2.77 -12.30 2.06
C HIS A 175 -2.16 -11.02 1.51
N ALA A 176 -1.02 -11.15 0.85
CA ALA A 176 -0.37 -10.04 0.19
C ALA A 176 -0.14 -10.40 -1.27
N VAL A 177 -0.57 -9.54 -2.17
CA VAL A 177 -0.37 -9.68 -3.61
C VAL A 177 0.30 -8.43 -4.14
N SER A 178 0.85 -8.52 -5.34
CA SER A 178 1.34 -7.36 -6.07
C SER A 178 0.35 -7.03 -7.18
N GLU A 179 0.27 -5.77 -7.54
CA GLU A 179 -0.33 -5.37 -8.81
C GLU A 179 0.66 -4.62 -9.67
N VAL A 180 0.59 -4.85 -10.97
CA VAL A 180 1.47 -4.24 -11.95
C VAL A 180 0.69 -3.53 -13.04
N ARG A 181 1.11 -2.31 -13.38
CA ARG A 181 0.53 -1.51 -14.45
C ARG A 181 1.08 -1.99 -15.79
N THR A 182 0.26 -2.73 -16.52
CA THR A 182 0.49 -3.08 -17.92
C THR A 182 0.00 -1.95 -18.84
N GLU A 183 0.24 -2.06 -20.14
CA GLU A 183 -0.34 -1.14 -21.13
C GLU A 183 -1.88 -1.24 -21.23
N ARG A 184 -2.47 -2.36 -20.78
CA ARG A 184 -3.93 -2.61 -20.80
C ARG A 184 -4.62 -2.36 -19.46
N GLY A 185 -3.88 -2.08 -18.38
CA GLY A 185 -4.47 -1.85 -17.06
C GLY A 185 -3.67 -2.46 -15.91
N TRP A 186 -4.24 -2.40 -14.71
CA TRP A 186 -3.67 -3.05 -13.52
C TRP A 186 -3.95 -4.55 -13.56
N MET A 187 -2.91 -5.35 -13.33
CA MET A 187 -2.96 -6.81 -13.28
C MET A 187 -2.48 -7.30 -11.93
N THR A 188 -3.29 -8.10 -11.24
CA THR A 188 -2.91 -8.78 -10.00
C THR A 188 -1.93 -9.91 -10.25
N VAL A 189 -0.99 -10.08 -9.33
CA VAL A 189 0.03 -11.14 -9.32
C VAL A 189 0.01 -11.78 -7.94
N ASP A 190 -0.42 -13.03 -7.86
CA ASP A 190 -0.39 -13.77 -6.59
C ASP A 190 1.07 -14.04 -6.18
N SER A 191 1.34 -13.91 -4.89
CA SER A 191 2.68 -14.09 -4.32
C SER A 191 2.98 -15.53 -3.90
N ASN A 192 1.95 -16.37 -3.75
CA ASN A 192 2.06 -17.74 -3.26
C ASN A 192 1.68 -18.80 -4.31
N ALA A 193 0.80 -18.45 -5.23
CA ALA A 193 0.40 -19.32 -6.34
C ALA A 193 0.94 -18.78 -7.66
N ARG A 194 1.21 -19.67 -8.62
CA ARG A 194 1.56 -19.27 -9.98
C ARG A 194 0.30 -18.84 -10.74
N TRP A 195 -0.23 -17.68 -10.33
CA TRP A 195 -1.49 -17.10 -10.79
C TRP A 195 -1.38 -15.60 -11.03
N ILE A 196 -2.02 -15.12 -12.09
CA ILE A 196 -2.15 -13.68 -12.42
C ILE A 196 -3.59 -13.33 -12.77
N GLY A 197 -4.00 -12.07 -12.57
CA GLY A 197 -5.35 -11.59 -12.87
C GLY A 197 -5.54 -11.30 -14.35
N LEU A 198 -5.98 -12.30 -15.12
CA LEU A 198 -6.43 -12.12 -16.50
C LEU A 198 -7.81 -12.75 -16.71
N THR A 199 -8.64 -12.13 -17.52
CA THR A 199 -9.85 -12.75 -18.05
C THR A 199 -9.53 -13.76 -19.16
N ALA A 200 -10.53 -14.54 -19.59
CA ALA A 200 -10.40 -15.45 -20.73
C ALA A 200 -10.02 -14.76 -22.06
N ASP A 201 -10.40 -13.49 -22.26
CA ASP A 201 -10.02 -12.66 -23.41
C ASP A 201 -8.72 -11.87 -23.22
N GLY A 202 -8.00 -12.08 -22.11
CA GLY A 202 -6.69 -11.48 -21.84
C GLY A 202 -6.76 -10.03 -21.34
N ARG A 203 -7.89 -9.59 -20.78
CA ARG A 203 -8.01 -8.30 -20.09
C ARG A 203 -7.42 -8.44 -18.68
N PRO A 204 -6.54 -7.51 -18.24
CA PRO A 204 -5.99 -7.55 -16.89
C PRO A 204 -7.06 -7.20 -15.85
N LEU A 205 -7.02 -7.92 -14.74
CA LEU A 205 -7.87 -7.75 -13.58
C LEU A 205 -7.04 -7.29 -12.39
N SER A 206 -7.49 -6.20 -11.76
CA SER A 206 -7.06 -5.77 -10.43
C SER A 206 -7.93 -6.44 -9.34
N VAL A 207 -7.49 -6.39 -8.09
CA VAL A 207 -8.22 -6.93 -6.94
C VAL A 207 -9.65 -6.41 -6.86
N PRO A 208 -9.94 -5.09 -6.97
CA PRO A 208 -11.32 -4.60 -6.98
C PRO A 208 -12.18 -5.15 -8.12
N GLN A 209 -11.57 -5.47 -9.26
CA GLN A 209 -12.29 -6.07 -10.39
C GLN A 209 -12.55 -7.56 -10.16
N ILE A 210 -11.61 -8.28 -9.53
CA ILE A 210 -11.81 -9.67 -9.10
C ILE A 210 -12.98 -9.75 -8.10
N ASP A 211 -13.04 -8.82 -7.16
CA ASP A 211 -14.12 -8.72 -6.17
C ASP A 211 -15.49 -8.44 -6.82
N ALA A 212 -15.52 -7.56 -7.83
CA ALA A 212 -16.76 -7.12 -8.47
C ALA A 212 -17.31 -8.13 -9.49
N ASP A 213 -16.44 -8.73 -10.31
CA ASP A 213 -16.86 -9.54 -11.46
C ASP A 213 -17.17 -10.99 -11.07
N SER A 214 -16.89 -11.40 -9.83
CA SER A 214 -16.84 -12.78 -9.34
C SER A 214 -15.84 -13.65 -10.12
N ALA A 215 -15.14 -14.58 -9.46
CA ALA A 215 -14.02 -15.36 -10.02
C ALA A 215 -14.31 -16.20 -11.30
N ALA A 216 -15.51 -16.12 -11.87
CA ALA A 216 -16.00 -16.92 -13.00
C ALA A 216 -15.37 -16.55 -14.36
N GLU A 217 -14.70 -15.41 -14.51
CA GLU A 217 -14.13 -14.98 -15.80
C GLU A 217 -12.60 -15.17 -15.94
N VAL A 218 -11.94 -15.77 -14.95
CA VAL A 218 -10.46 -15.93 -14.96
C VAL A 218 -10.01 -16.86 -16.10
N GLY A 219 -9.10 -16.38 -16.94
CA GLY A 219 -8.63 -17.10 -18.13
C GLY A 219 -7.69 -18.27 -17.83
N PRO A 220 -7.54 -19.22 -18.77
CA PRO A 220 -6.66 -20.39 -18.59
C PRO A 220 -5.17 -20.02 -18.52
N GLU A 221 -4.74 -18.95 -19.19
CA GLU A 221 -3.37 -18.43 -19.09
C GLU A 221 -3.08 -17.81 -17.71
N ALA A 222 -4.13 -17.33 -17.03
CA ALA A 222 -4.04 -16.75 -15.69
C ALA A 222 -3.82 -17.80 -14.59
N ALA A 223 -4.23 -19.05 -14.80
CA ALA A 223 -4.24 -20.08 -13.77
C ALA A 223 -3.56 -21.37 -14.22
N ARG A 224 -2.26 -21.52 -13.90
CA ARG A 224 -1.69 -22.88 -13.74
C ARG A 224 -2.13 -23.49 -12.41
N GLU A 225 -2.33 -22.63 -11.42
CA GLU A 225 -2.78 -22.95 -10.07
C GLU A 225 -3.99 -22.07 -9.73
N PRO A 226 -4.89 -22.52 -8.84
CA PRO A 226 -5.93 -21.64 -8.32
C PRO A 226 -5.29 -20.47 -7.55
N PRO A 227 -5.93 -19.28 -7.55
CA PRO A 227 -5.47 -18.19 -6.70
C PRO A 227 -5.58 -18.60 -5.22
N THR A 228 -4.79 -17.94 -4.38
CA THR A 228 -4.93 -18.06 -2.92
C THR A 228 -6.36 -17.70 -2.53
N LEU A 229 -7.00 -18.51 -1.68
CA LEU A 229 -8.42 -18.41 -1.34
C LEU A 229 -8.89 -16.99 -1.00
N LEU A 230 -8.06 -16.21 -0.31
CA LEU A 230 -8.42 -14.85 0.10
C LEU A 230 -8.65 -13.87 -1.05
N LEU A 231 -8.13 -14.15 -2.25
CA LEU A 231 -8.41 -13.35 -3.45
C LEU A 231 -9.85 -13.49 -3.95
N VAL A 232 -10.54 -14.56 -3.58
CA VAL A 232 -11.89 -14.89 -4.08
C VAL A 232 -12.94 -14.97 -2.96
N GLU A 233 -12.52 -14.79 -1.71
CA GLU A 233 -13.38 -14.71 -0.54
C GLU A 233 -13.62 -13.26 -0.09
N PRO A 234 -14.67 -12.97 0.68
CA PRO A 234 -14.92 -11.62 1.20
C PRO A 234 -13.75 -11.07 2.02
N HIS A 235 -13.14 -9.97 1.56
CA HIS A 235 -12.00 -9.35 2.20
C HIS A 235 -12.05 -7.82 2.16
N VAL A 236 -11.15 -7.20 2.92
CA VAL A 236 -10.82 -5.78 2.83
C VAL A 236 -9.50 -5.63 2.12
N THR A 237 -9.46 -4.74 1.13
CA THR A 237 -8.28 -4.43 0.33
C THR A 237 -7.64 -3.14 0.81
N LEU A 238 -6.35 -3.18 1.16
CA LEU A 238 -5.55 -2.02 1.53
C LEU A 238 -4.30 -1.93 0.67
N TYR A 239 -4.12 -0.81 -0.02
CA TYR A 239 -2.92 -0.55 -0.81
C TYR A 239 -1.81 0.06 0.03
N GLY A 240 -0.56 -0.33 -0.23
CA GLY A 240 0.62 0.23 0.42
C GLY A 240 0.82 -0.13 1.89
N LEU A 241 -0.05 -0.96 2.48
CA LEU A 241 0.14 -1.50 3.83
C LEU A 241 0.95 -2.80 3.74
N TYR A 242 2.20 -2.80 4.19
CA TYR A 242 3.08 -3.98 4.17
C TYR A 242 3.02 -4.82 5.45
N SER A 243 2.71 -4.18 6.58
CA SER A 243 2.51 -4.85 7.86
C SER A 243 1.48 -4.09 8.68
N ARG A 244 0.44 -4.78 9.17
CA ARG A 244 -0.54 -4.18 10.10
C ARG A 244 0.02 -3.95 11.51
N HIS A 245 1.10 -4.64 11.88
CA HIS A 245 1.69 -4.57 13.22
C HIS A 245 3.09 -3.96 13.24
N GLY A 246 3.66 -3.68 12.06
CA GLY A 246 5.00 -3.12 11.92
C GLY A 246 6.11 -4.16 11.90
N GLU A 247 7.29 -3.70 12.26
CA GLU A 247 8.51 -4.51 12.45
C GLU A 247 9.04 -5.25 11.22
N PHE A 248 8.51 -4.97 10.02
CA PHE A 248 9.02 -5.56 8.78
C PHE A 248 10.14 -4.70 8.17
N TYR A 249 10.09 -3.38 8.39
CA TYR A 249 11.09 -2.45 7.85
C TYR A 249 11.69 -1.57 8.96
N PRO A 250 12.96 -1.14 8.82
CA PRO A 250 13.53 -0.15 9.72
C PRO A 250 12.63 1.08 9.79
N PRO A 251 12.39 1.62 10.99
CA PRO A 251 13.13 1.40 12.25
C PRO A 251 12.67 0.21 13.11
N PHE A 252 11.83 -0.69 12.58
CA PHE A 252 11.29 -1.86 13.28
C PHE A 252 10.55 -1.50 14.57
N VAL A 253 9.59 -0.59 14.44
CA VAL A 253 8.70 -0.20 15.54
C VAL A 253 7.37 -0.93 15.41
N PRO A 254 6.62 -1.13 16.50
CA PRO A 254 5.31 -1.80 16.50
C PRO A 254 4.20 -0.87 15.98
N PHE A 255 4.43 -0.24 14.82
CA PHE A 255 3.49 0.59 14.08
C PHE A 255 3.41 0.09 12.65
N PRO A 256 2.25 0.17 11.98
CA PRO A 256 2.08 -0.32 10.63
C PRO A 256 3.18 0.14 9.67
N ASP A 257 3.74 -0.79 8.89
CA ASP A 257 4.69 -0.48 7.83
C ASP A 257 3.90 -0.05 6.59
N VAL A 258 3.99 1.22 6.22
CA VAL A 258 3.14 1.83 5.18
C VAL A 258 3.99 2.55 4.14
N ASP A 259 3.70 2.33 2.87
CA ASP A 259 4.01 3.29 1.81
C ASP A 259 2.89 4.33 1.76
N PHE A 260 3.16 5.53 2.27
CA PHE A 260 2.14 6.57 2.39
C PHE A 260 1.67 7.08 1.04
N ARG A 261 2.51 7.03 0.00
CA ARG A 261 2.12 7.48 -1.34
C ARG A 261 1.06 6.54 -1.91
N GLN A 262 1.29 5.23 -1.88
CA GLN A 262 0.33 4.23 -2.36
C GLN A 262 -0.93 4.22 -1.47
N PHE A 263 -0.75 4.22 -0.15
CA PHE A 263 -1.86 4.19 0.80
C PHE A 263 -2.83 5.37 0.61
N LEU A 264 -2.30 6.60 0.52
CA LEU A 264 -3.13 7.78 0.30
C LEU A 264 -3.73 7.83 -1.11
N ALA A 265 -3.01 7.35 -2.13
CA ALA A 265 -3.48 7.41 -3.52
C ALA A 265 -4.57 6.39 -3.84
N TYR A 266 -4.57 5.22 -3.19
CA TYR A 266 -5.38 4.08 -3.63
C TYR A 266 -6.34 3.52 -2.58
N THR A 267 -6.22 3.89 -1.30
CA THR A 267 -7.07 3.33 -0.23
C THR A 267 -8.14 4.31 0.28
N ILE A 268 -7.92 5.62 0.18
CA ILE A 268 -8.75 6.64 0.86
C ILE A 268 -9.86 7.23 -0.04
N PHE A 269 -10.07 6.73 -1.26
CA PHE A 269 -11.02 7.29 -2.24
C PHE A 269 -11.77 6.21 -3.01
#